data_AF-A0ABD3RDJ0-F1
#
_entry.id   AF-A0ABD3RDJ0-F1
#
_cell.length_a   1.000
_cell.length_b   1.000
_cell.length_c   1.000
_cell.angle_alpha   90.00
_cell.angle_beta   90.00
_cell.angle_gamma   90.00
#
_symmetry.space_group_name_H-M   'P 1'
#
loop_
_entity.id
_entity.type
_entity.pdbx_description
1 polymer ?
#
loop_
_entity_poly.entity_id
_entity_poly.type
_entity_poly.pdbx_seq_one_letter_code
_entity_poly.pdbx_strand_id
1 'polypeptide(L)'
;MMNLYGGAQERDTATSCVRQVFPSCVITPKCVDKYPIRVIIEANDPNGNVVVWEGDQKSLFRKYATRRKAAQEDIVAKLNALKASRL
;
A
#
# COMPACT_ATOMS: atom_id res chain seq x y z
N MET A 1 28.09 -2.69 -4.06
CA MET A 1 26.87 -3.22 -3.41
C MET A 1 25.85 -2.09 -3.36
N MET A 2 24.88 -2.04 -4.29
CA MET A 2 23.91 -0.93 -4.35
C MET A 2 22.78 -1.14 -3.35
N ASN A 3 22.54 -0.15 -2.50
CA ASN A 3 21.44 -0.09 -1.54
C ASN A 3 20.08 -0.06 -2.27
N LEU A 4 19.42 -1.21 -2.41
CA LEU A 4 18.03 -1.34 -2.89
C LEU A 4 16.97 -0.99 -1.82
N TYR A 5 17.37 -0.35 -0.71
CA TYR A 5 16.60 -0.24 0.53
C TYR A 5 15.71 1.02 0.65
N GLY A 6 15.69 1.91 -0.35
CA GLY A 6 14.99 3.20 -0.25
C GLY A 6 13.47 3.11 -0.07
N GLY A 7 12.85 1.95 -0.31
CA GLY A 7 11.39 1.75 -0.28
C GLY A 7 10.87 0.67 0.69
N ALA A 8 11.74 0.01 1.45
CA ALA A 8 11.37 -1.15 2.26
C ALA A 8 10.36 -0.77 3.36
N GLN A 9 10.57 0.37 4.01
CA GLN A 9 9.72 0.84 5.10
C GLN A 9 8.29 1.13 4.65
N GLU A 10 8.13 1.72 3.46
CA GLU A 10 6.82 2.08 2.93
C GLU A 10 6.08 0.85 2.43
N ARG A 11 6.81 -0.06 1.76
CA ARG A 11 6.31 -1.39 1.42
C ARG A 11 5.81 -2.13 2.65
N ASP A 12 6.59 -2.18 3.73
CA ASP A 12 6.22 -2.91 4.95
C ASP A 12 5.01 -2.28 5.63
N THR A 13 4.91 -0.95 5.61
CA THR A 13 3.74 -0.23 6.13
C THR A 13 2.49 -0.56 5.32
N ALA A 14 2.55 -0.48 3.99
CA ALA A 14 1.43 -0.84 3.11
C ALA A 14 1.04 -2.33 3.27
N THR A 15 2.03 -3.23 3.31
CA THR A 15 1.84 -4.67 3.50
C THR A 15 1.13 -4.98 4.82
N SER A 16 1.52 -4.30 5.90
CA SER A 16 0.88 -4.44 7.20
C SER A 16 -0.59 -4.06 7.16
N CYS A 17 -0.94 -2.95 6.49
CA CYS A 17 -2.33 -2.52 6.34
C CYS A 17 -3.16 -3.50 5.48
N VAL A 18 -2.59 -4.02 4.40
CA VAL A 18 -3.26 -5.03 3.55
C VAL A 18 -3.55 -6.30 4.36
N ARG A 19 -2.55 -6.83 5.08
CA ARG A 19 -2.70 -8.03 5.91
C ARG A 19 -3.68 -7.86 7.07
N GLN A 20 -3.88 -6.63 7.56
CA GLN A 20 -4.88 -6.34 8.58
C GLN A 20 -6.31 -6.59 8.09
N VAL A 21 -6.60 -6.30 6.81
CA VAL A 21 -7.95 -6.44 6.23
C VAL A 21 -8.13 -7.81 5.53
N PHE A 22 -7.07 -8.28 4.87
CA PHE A 22 -7.01 -9.52 4.10
C PHE A 22 -5.84 -10.40 4.58
N PRO A 23 -5.96 -11.10 5.71
CA PRO A 23 -4.84 -11.85 6.30
C PRO A 23 -4.31 -12.98 5.42
N SER A 24 -5.15 -13.54 4.54
CA SER A 24 -4.82 -14.66 3.66
C SER A 24 -4.45 -14.24 2.23
N CYS A 25 -4.28 -12.94 1.94
CA CYS A 25 -3.95 -12.49 0.59
C CYS A 25 -2.50 -12.80 0.19
N VAL A 26 -2.29 -13.00 -1.11
CA VAL A 26 -0.95 -13.04 -1.71
C VAL A 26 -0.56 -11.63 -2.12
N ILE A 27 0.59 -11.15 -1.66
CA ILE A 27 1.10 -9.81 -1.97
C ILE A 27 2.33 -9.96 -2.86
N THR A 28 2.26 -9.38 -4.06
CA THR A 28 3.38 -9.35 -5.01
C THR A 28 3.98 -7.94 -5.04
N PRO A 29 5.15 -7.71 -4.42
CA PRO A 29 5.77 -6.39 -4.45
C PRO A 29 6.28 -6.07 -5.86
N LYS A 30 5.89 -4.91 -6.39
CA LYS A 30 6.37 -4.38 -7.66
C LYS A 30 7.08 -3.05 -7.43
N CYS A 31 8.38 -3.01 -7.70
CA CYS A 31 9.18 -1.80 -7.61
C CYS A 31 9.26 -1.14 -9.00
N VAL A 32 8.94 0.15 -9.07
CA VAL A 32 9.05 0.95 -10.29
C VAL A 32 9.86 2.21 -9.97
N ASP A 33 11.02 2.35 -10.58
CA ASP A 33 11.90 3.51 -10.40
C ASP A 33 11.52 4.62 -11.41
N LYS A 34 10.33 5.20 -11.21
CA LYS A 34 9.81 6.28 -12.06
C LYS A 34 9.31 7.43 -11.18
N TYR A 35 9.75 8.64 -11.51
CA TYR A 35 9.28 9.85 -10.85
C TYR A 35 7.92 10.30 -11.40
N PRO A 36 6.99 10.81 -10.56
CA PRO A 36 7.07 10.89 -9.10
C PRO A 36 7.00 9.51 -8.42
N ILE A 37 7.76 9.33 -7.33
CA ILE A 37 7.80 8.07 -6.57
C ILE A 37 6.50 7.92 -5.76
N ARG A 38 5.70 6.94 -6.13
CA ARG A 38 4.37 6.65 -5.56
C ARG A 38 4.31 5.23 -5.03
N VAL A 39 3.43 5.01 -4.06
CA VAL A 39 3.04 3.69 -3.59
C VAL A 39 1.61 3.45 -4.05
N ILE A 40 1.40 2.32 -4.73
CA ILE A 40 0.12 1.92 -5.29
C ILE A 40 -0.24 0.55 -4.70
N ILE A 41 -1.47 0.41 -4.23
CA ILE A 41 -2.06 -0.85 -3.80
C ILE A 41 -3.10 -1.24 -4.84
N GLU A 42 -2.82 -2.31 -5.58
CA GLU A 42 -3.71 -2.88 -6.58
C GLU A 42 -4.27 -4.21 -6.03
N ALA A 43 -5.59 -4.39 -6.16
CA ALA A 43 -6.23 -5.67 -5.92
C ALA A 43 -6.52 -6.34 -7.27
N ASN A 44 -6.11 -7.59 -7.41
CA ASN A 44 -6.39 -8.42 -8.59
C ASN A 44 -7.53 -9.37 -8.22
N ASP A 45 -8.69 -9.19 -8.85
CA ASP A 45 -9.85 -10.06 -8.71
C ASP A 45 -10.23 -10.64 -10.09
N PRO A 46 -11.14 -11.65 -10.15
CA PRO A 46 -11.57 -12.22 -11.43
C PRO A 46 -12.19 -11.21 -12.42
N ASN A 47 -12.64 -10.05 -11.94
CA ASN A 47 -13.20 -8.97 -12.75
C ASN A 47 -12.14 -7.96 -13.22
N GLY A 48 -10.90 -8.09 -12.75
CA GLY A 48 -9.75 -7.31 -13.21
C GLY A 48 -8.90 -6.73 -12.07
N ASN A 49 -7.99 -5.84 -12.45
CA ASN A 49 -7.17 -5.08 -11.51
C ASN A 49 -7.86 -3.78 -11.13
N VAL A 50 -8.02 -3.54 -9.82
CA VAL A 50 -8.52 -2.28 -9.29
C VAL A 50 -7.46 -1.61 -8.41
N VAL A 51 -7.23 -0.32 -8.63
CA VAL A 51 -6.39 0.49 -7.74
C VAL A 51 -7.21 0.79 -6.48
N VAL A 52 -6.78 0.26 -5.35
CA VAL A 52 -7.44 0.45 -4.05
C VAL A 52 -6.97 1.75 -3.41
N TRP A 53 -5.67 2.02 -3.51
CA TRP A 53 -5.06 3.19 -2.92
C TRP A 53 -3.82 3.61 -3.70
N GLU A 54 -3.60 4.92 -3.77
CA GLU A 54 -2.41 5.54 -4.35
C GLU A 54 -2.01 6.73 -3.47
N GLY A 55 -0.71 6.89 -3.23
CA GLY A 55 -0.19 8.08 -2.56
C GLY A 55 1.32 8.23 -2.66
N ASP A 56 1.81 9.40 -2.25
CA ASP A 56 3.24 9.70 -2.21
C ASP A 56 3.96 8.78 -1.23
N GLN A 57 5.13 8.27 -1.64
CA GLN A 57 5.99 7.47 -0.76
C GLN A 57 6.32 8.20 0.55
N LYS A 58 6.51 9.53 0.49
CA LYS A 58 6.83 10.37 1.65
C LYS A 58 5.77 10.30 2.73
N SER A 59 4.49 10.11 2.38
CA SER A 59 3.41 10.02 3.36
C SER A 59 3.53 8.80 4.26
N LEU A 60 4.28 7.76 3.85
CA LEU A 60 4.49 6.54 4.61
C LEU A 60 5.80 6.55 5.44
N PHE A 61 6.57 7.63 5.38
CA PHE A 61 7.84 7.72 6.11
C PHE A 61 7.64 7.78 7.63
N ARG A 62 8.41 6.98 8.40
CA ARG A 62 8.39 7.01 9.88
C ARG A 62 8.63 8.41 10.47
N LYS A 63 9.51 9.20 9.84
CA LYS A 63 9.80 10.59 10.28
C LYS A 63 8.60 11.53 10.19
N TYR A 64 7.56 11.18 9.42
CA TYR A 64 6.33 11.94 9.31
C TYR A 64 5.17 11.18 9.97
N ALA A 65 5.28 10.94 11.28
CA ALA A 65 4.36 10.08 12.04
C ALA A 65 2.87 10.39 11.82
N THR A 66 2.47 11.67 11.84
CA THR A 66 1.08 12.10 11.60
C THR A 66 0.61 11.76 10.19
N ARG A 67 1.45 12.01 9.17
CA ARG A 67 1.12 11.68 7.77
C ARG A 67 1.04 10.17 7.57
N ARG A 68 1.95 9.43 8.20
CA ARG A 68 1.97 7.97 8.17
C ARG A 68 0.71 7.39 8.79
N LYS A 69 0.30 7.87 9.97
CA LYS A 69 -0.93 7.42 10.61
C LYS A 69 -2.17 7.69 9.74
N ALA A 70 -2.28 8.91 9.21
CA ALA A 70 -3.38 9.26 8.31
C ALA A 70 -3.41 8.39 7.04
N ALA A 71 -2.26 8.12 6.44
CA ALA A 71 -2.15 7.22 5.29
C ALA A 71 -2.53 5.77 5.64
N GLN A 72 -2.11 5.26 6.80
CA GLN A 72 -2.50 3.92 7.25
C GLN A 72 -4.02 3.80 7.47
N GLU A 73 -4.63 4.80 8.11
CA GLU A 73 -6.08 4.87 8.31
C GLU A 73 -6.84 4.91 6.97
N ASP A 74 -6.37 5.73 6.01
CA ASP A 74 -6.95 5.82 4.67
C ASP A 74 -6.82 4.50 3.89
N ILE A 75 -5.63 3.86 3.91
CA ILE A 75 -5.42 2.55 3.28
C ILE A 75 -6.40 1.51 3.85
N VAL A 76 -6.50 1.41 5.17
CA VAL A 76 -7.38 0.44 5.84
C VAL A 76 -8.85 0.74 5.53
N ALA A 77 -9.26 2.01 5.51
CA ALA A 77 -10.61 2.41 5.15
C ALA A 77 -10.97 1.99 3.72
N LYS A 78 -10.10 2.25 2.72
CA LYS A 78 -10.34 1.85 1.32
C LYS A 78 -10.33 0.34 1.12
N LEU A 79 -9.44 -0.38 1.81
CA LEU A 79 -9.42 -1.85 1.79
C LEU A 79 -10.71 -2.45 2.37
N ASN A 80 -11.22 -1.88 3.47
CA ASN A 80 -12.51 -2.31 4.04
C ASN A 80 -13.70 -1.98 3.13
N ALA A 81 -13.68 -0.81 2.48
CA ALA A 81 -14.70 -0.46 1.48
C ALA A 81 -14.70 -1.43 0.30
N LEU A 82 -13.51 -1.81 -0.21
CA LEU A 82 -13.38 -2.84 -1.24
C LEU A 82 -13.95 -4.18 -0.74
N LYS A 83 -13.57 -4.61 0.47
CA LYS A 83 -14.05 -5.85 1.08
C LYS A 83 -15.58 -5.88 1.18
N ALA A 84 -16.19 -4.78 1.62
CA ALA A 84 -17.65 -4.66 1.72
C ALA A 84 -18.36 -4.63 0.35
N SER A 85 -17.69 -4.17 -0.71
CA SER A 85 -18.25 -4.16 -2.09
C SER A 85 -18.16 -5.51 -2.82
N ARG A 86 -17.47 -6.50 -2.22
CA ARG A 86 -17.18 -7.82 -2.80
C ARG A 86 -17.77 -8.98 -2.00
N LEU A 87 -18.30 -8.70 -0.81
CA LEU A 87 -19.12 -9.58 0.04
C LEU A 87 -20.58 -9.26 -0.21
#